data_AF-A0A2V8J152-F1
#
_entry.id   AF-A0A2V8J152-F1
#
_cell.length_a   1.000
_cell.length_b   1.000
_cell.length_c   1.000
_cell.angle_alpha   90.00
_cell.angle_beta   90.00
_cell.angle_gamma   90.00
#
_symmetry.space_group_name_H-M   'P 1'
#
loop_
_entity.id
_entity.type
_entity.pdbx_description
1 polymer ?
#
loop_
_entity_poly.entity_id
_entity_poly.type
_entity_poly.pdbx_seq_one_letter_code
_entity_poly.pdbx_strand_id
1 'polypeptide(L)'
;MDPIARKLGLEIQTSAESISSRALEGARILYLRAPSKEFTAVETEAIVGFVKSGGSLLLVLDEERRQSLDKTRVNDLISPFGMRLTADTEYLPNAGVIAKAGEINKADREVPYDGGRAVEGGTAFAFQLDKEGRPAQPFAAYKRLDNGGRIVVLGEGMASLFLGDPNGVRLSGGPNTPTTYWGKDSAIFMEEVLVWLSGQLGRDRF
;
A
#
# COMPACT_ATOMS: atom_id res chain seq x y z
N MET A 1 1.82 -5.93 -12.42
CA MET A 1 1.89 -4.45 -12.36
C MET A 1 1.83 -3.86 -13.77
N ASP A 2 2.63 -4.39 -14.71
CA ASP A 2 2.72 -3.89 -16.10
C ASP A 2 1.39 -3.70 -16.83
N PRO A 3 0.38 -4.60 -16.73
CA PRO A 3 -0.90 -4.38 -17.41
C PRO A 3 -1.63 -3.13 -16.92
N ILE A 4 -1.59 -2.88 -15.60
CA ILE A 4 -2.21 -1.69 -14.99
C ILE A 4 -1.42 -0.45 -15.37
N ALA A 5 -0.08 -0.47 -15.28
CA ALA A 5 0.74 0.66 -15.66
C ALA A 5 0.49 1.08 -17.12
N ARG A 6 0.47 0.11 -18.06
CA ARG A 6 0.14 0.36 -19.47
C ARG A 6 -1.25 0.96 -19.64
N LYS A 7 -2.27 0.41 -18.96
CA LYS A 7 -3.64 0.93 -18.98
C LYS A 7 -3.71 2.39 -18.52
N LEU A 8 -2.88 2.77 -17.56
CA LEU A 8 -2.81 4.13 -17.00
C LEU A 8 -1.86 5.07 -17.76
N GLY A 9 -1.22 4.60 -18.84
CA GLY A 9 -0.22 5.36 -19.58
C GLY A 9 1.04 5.66 -18.74
N LEU A 10 1.36 4.79 -17.78
CA LEU A 10 2.56 4.88 -16.94
C LEU A 10 3.66 4.00 -17.51
N GLU A 11 4.87 4.54 -17.54
CA GLU A 11 6.10 3.78 -17.79
C GLU A 11 6.66 3.28 -16.46
N ILE A 12 7.05 2.00 -16.41
CA ILE A 12 7.72 1.42 -15.24
C ILE A 12 9.22 1.44 -15.50
N GLN A 13 9.94 2.13 -14.63
CA GLN A 13 11.40 2.07 -14.57
C GLN A 13 11.81 1.35 -13.29
N THR A 14 12.51 0.23 -13.43
CA THR A 14 13.18 -0.44 -12.30
C THR A 14 14.62 0.03 -12.21
N SER A 15 15.12 0.32 -11.01
CA SER A 15 16.53 0.62 -10.77
C SER A 15 17.11 -0.31 -9.72
N ALA A 16 18.36 -0.72 -9.93
CA ALA A 16 19.18 -1.41 -8.93
C ALA A 16 20.14 -0.46 -8.19
N GLU A 17 20.16 0.82 -8.59
CA GLU A 17 20.97 1.86 -7.96
C GLU A 17 20.32 2.36 -6.67
N SER A 18 21.11 3.01 -5.81
CA SER A 18 20.59 3.69 -4.62
C SER A 18 19.59 4.79 -4.99
N ILE A 19 18.56 4.95 -4.16
CA ILE A 19 17.54 5.96 -4.38
C ILE A 19 18.15 7.34 -4.14
N SER A 20 18.13 8.19 -5.15
CA SER A 20 18.65 9.55 -5.11
C SER A 20 17.70 10.50 -5.81
N SER A 21 17.80 11.80 -5.55
CA SER A 21 16.98 12.82 -6.23
C SER A 21 17.12 12.75 -7.76
N ARG A 22 18.31 12.41 -8.25
CA ARG A 22 18.58 12.21 -9.68
C ARG A 22 17.86 10.97 -10.23
N ALA A 23 17.87 9.85 -9.49
CA ALA A 23 17.17 8.63 -9.89
C ALA A 23 15.64 8.80 -9.89
N LEU A 24 15.11 9.76 -9.13
CA LEU A 24 13.69 10.09 -9.06
C LEU A 24 13.29 11.22 -10.03
N GLU A 25 14.21 11.77 -10.80
CA GLU A 25 13.92 12.85 -11.75
C GLU A 25 12.95 12.37 -12.84
N GLY A 26 11.89 13.14 -13.09
CA GLY A 26 10.83 12.78 -14.04
C GLY A 26 9.85 11.71 -13.55
N ALA A 27 10.16 11.01 -12.45
CA ALA A 27 9.24 10.05 -11.84
C ALA A 27 8.03 10.77 -11.23
N ARG A 28 6.84 10.16 -11.35
CA ARG A 28 5.63 10.65 -10.67
C ARG A 28 5.31 9.86 -9.42
N ILE A 29 5.56 8.55 -9.46
CA ILE A 29 5.27 7.62 -8.40
C ILE A 29 6.54 6.83 -8.10
N LEU A 30 6.99 6.86 -6.85
CA LEU A 30 7.94 5.91 -6.30
C LEU A 30 7.16 4.77 -5.65
N TYR A 31 7.37 3.54 -6.13
CA TYR A 31 6.74 2.35 -5.56
C TYR A 31 7.78 1.50 -4.81
N LEU A 32 7.74 1.54 -3.49
CA LEU A 32 8.52 0.70 -2.60
C LEU A 32 7.74 -0.57 -2.28
N ARG A 33 7.88 -1.57 -3.16
CA ARG A 33 7.28 -2.88 -2.96
C ARG A 33 8.17 -3.72 -2.08
N ALA A 34 7.73 -3.97 -0.86
CA ALA A 34 8.32 -4.97 -0.01
C ALA A 34 9.85 -4.77 0.19
N PRO A 35 10.31 -3.59 0.67
CA PRO A 35 11.74 -3.37 0.90
C PRO A 35 12.30 -4.35 1.94
N SER A 36 13.56 -4.76 1.77
CA SER A 36 14.24 -5.77 2.61
C SER A 36 15.60 -5.32 3.14
N LYS A 37 16.05 -4.13 2.73
CA LYS A 37 17.29 -3.47 3.15
C LYS A 37 16.94 -2.20 3.92
N GLU A 38 17.85 -1.82 4.79
CA GLU A 38 17.81 -0.53 5.48
C GLU A 38 17.94 0.60 4.46
N PHE A 39 17.10 1.62 4.57
CA PHE A 39 17.27 2.87 3.83
C PHE A 39 18.32 3.73 4.51
N THR A 40 19.31 4.19 3.74
CA THR A 40 20.30 5.13 4.24
C THR A 40 19.68 6.50 4.52
N ALA A 41 20.38 7.36 5.28
CA ALA A 41 19.96 8.74 5.50
C ALA A 41 19.79 9.51 4.17
N VAL A 42 20.68 9.29 3.21
CA VAL A 42 20.63 9.93 1.88
C VAL A 42 19.40 9.47 1.08
N GLU A 43 19.10 8.16 1.09
CA GLU A 43 17.89 7.64 0.43
C GLU A 43 16.62 8.16 1.10
N THR A 44 16.62 8.22 2.43
CA THR A 44 15.51 8.77 3.21
C THR A 44 15.25 10.22 2.84
N GLU A 45 16.30 11.06 2.82
CA GLU A 45 16.20 12.46 2.41
C GLU A 45 15.71 12.62 0.97
N ALA A 46 16.20 11.79 0.03
CA ALA A 46 15.76 11.83 -1.36
C ALA A 46 14.28 11.47 -1.51
N ILE A 47 13.81 10.44 -0.82
CA ILE A 47 12.41 9.98 -0.87
C ILE A 47 11.48 11.01 -0.23
N VAL A 48 11.84 11.51 0.95
CA VAL A 48 11.06 12.54 1.66
C VAL A 48 11.03 13.83 0.84
N GLY A 49 12.17 14.24 0.28
CA GLY A 49 12.29 15.41 -0.60
C GLY A 49 11.45 15.28 -1.86
N PHE A 50 11.42 14.11 -2.49
CA PHE A 50 10.60 13.80 -3.65
C PHE A 50 9.11 14.02 -3.37
N VAL A 51 8.58 13.47 -2.27
CA VAL A 51 7.18 13.66 -1.89
C VAL A 51 6.88 15.11 -1.50
N LYS A 52 7.79 15.77 -0.75
CA LYS A 52 7.71 17.20 -0.43
C LYS A 52 7.85 18.12 -1.64
N SER A 53 8.19 17.59 -2.81
CA SER A 53 8.25 18.34 -4.07
C SER A 53 7.07 18.03 -5.00
N GLY A 54 6.06 17.29 -4.52
CA GLY A 54 4.86 16.94 -5.29
C GLY A 54 4.89 15.52 -5.88
N GLY A 55 5.96 14.76 -5.64
CA GLY A 55 6.03 13.34 -5.99
C GLY A 55 5.07 12.49 -5.16
N SER A 56 4.78 11.27 -5.64
CA SER A 56 3.87 10.34 -4.96
C SER A 56 4.58 9.07 -4.48
N LEU A 57 4.29 8.61 -3.27
CA LEU A 57 4.87 7.41 -2.68
C LEU A 57 3.79 6.33 -2.49
N LEU A 58 4.06 5.14 -3.01
CA LEU A 58 3.37 3.90 -2.62
C LEU A 58 4.35 3.05 -1.81
N LEU A 59 4.07 2.87 -0.52
CA LEU A 59 4.86 2.02 0.36
C LEU A 59 4.05 0.78 0.73
N VAL A 60 4.65 -0.40 0.56
CA VAL A 60 4.06 -1.69 0.93
C VAL A 60 5.05 -2.46 1.80
N LEU A 61 4.67 -2.76 3.03
CA LEU A 61 5.49 -3.56 3.96
C LEU A 61 4.63 -4.55 4.75
N ASP A 62 4.96 -5.83 4.61
CA ASP A 62 4.26 -7.00 5.16
C ASP A 62 4.98 -7.56 6.40
N GLU A 63 4.26 -8.27 7.29
CA GLU A 63 4.59 -8.64 8.69
C GLU A 63 6.01 -9.19 8.94
N GLU A 64 6.50 -9.17 10.18
CA GLU A 64 7.94 -9.37 10.53
C GLU A 64 8.55 -10.66 9.96
N ARG A 65 7.77 -11.74 9.87
CA ARG A 65 8.25 -13.03 9.31
C ARG A 65 8.64 -12.91 7.83
N ARG A 66 8.09 -11.93 7.11
CA ARG A 66 8.36 -11.65 5.70
C ARG A 66 9.28 -10.45 5.56
N GLN A 67 9.03 -9.38 6.33
CA GLN A 67 9.76 -8.13 6.20
C GLN A 67 9.94 -7.43 7.55
N SER A 68 11.19 -7.11 7.88
CA SER A 68 11.49 -6.47 9.16
C SER A 68 11.27 -4.96 9.09
N LEU A 69 10.37 -4.45 9.95
CA LEU A 69 10.09 -3.03 10.08
C LEU A 69 11.30 -2.29 10.66
N ASP A 70 11.92 -2.86 11.70
CA ASP A 70 13.08 -2.28 12.37
C ASP A 70 14.30 -2.20 11.44
N LYS A 71 14.63 -3.32 10.78
CA LYS A 71 15.77 -3.37 9.85
C LYS A 71 15.62 -2.42 8.67
N THR A 72 14.42 -2.33 8.10
CA THR A 72 14.22 -1.49 6.90
C THR A 72 14.13 -0.01 7.23
N ARG A 73 13.75 0.33 8.47
CA ARG A 73 13.53 1.71 8.94
C ARG A 73 12.51 2.48 8.09
N VAL A 74 11.54 1.81 7.46
CA VAL A 74 10.57 2.48 6.58
C VAL A 74 9.73 3.56 7.27
N ASN A 75 9.58 3.50 8.59
CA ASN A 75 8.91 4.55 9.36
C ASN A 75 9.64 5.90 9.29
N ASP A 76 10.95 5.92 9.05
CA ASP A 76 11.71 7.16 8.83
C ASP A 76 11.27 7.87 7.52
N LEU A 77 10.77 7.11 6.55
CA LEU A 77 10.25 7.64 5.27
C LEU A 77 8.89 8.31 5.42
N ILE A 78 8.05 7.82 6.33
CA ILE A 78 6.62 8.20 6.41
C ILE A 78 6.27 9.04 7.65
N SER A 79 7.07 8.99 8.71
CA SER A 79 6.87 9.81 9.91
C SER A 79 6.93 11.32 9.66
N PRO A 80 7.71 11.88 8.70
CA PRO A 80 7.66 13.31 8.38
C PRO A 80 6.30 13.77 7.84
N PHE A 81 5.43 12.84 7.46
CA PHE A 81 4.09 13.09 6.95
C PHE A 81 2.99 12.71 7.95
N GLY A 82 3.38 12.38 9.19
CA GLY A 82 2.47 12.01 10.27
C GLY A 82 1.83 10.64 10.09
N MET A 83 2.53 9.70 9.43
CA MET A 83 2.09 8.33 9.23
C MET A 83 3.09 7.34 9.83
N ARG A 84 2.63 6.13 10.21
CA ARG A 84 3.47 5.11 10.83
C ARG A 84 2.92 3.71 10.62
N LEU A 85 3.78 2.72 10.37
CA LEU A 85 3.46 1.30 10.48
C LEU A 85 3.68 0.81 11.91
N THR A 86 2.74 0.05 12.45
CA THR A 86 2.81 -0.54 13.79
C THR A 86 3.68 -1.80 13.82
N ALA A 87 3.84 -2.43 14.99
CA ALA A 87 4.21 -3.83 15.03
C ALA A 87 3.13 -4.71 14.35
N ASP A 88 3.42 -5.99 14.16
CA ASP A 88 2.45 -6.95 13.64
C ASP A 88 1.16 -6.92 14.46
N THR A 89 0.04 -7.01 13.74
CA THR A 89 -1.29 -7.12 14.35
C THR A 89 -1.56 -8.54 14.82
N GLU A 90 -2.67 -8.79 15.53
CA GLU A 90 -3.09 -10.17 15.80
C GLU A 90 -3.19 -10.94 14.47
N TYR A 91 -2.39 -12.01 14.36
CA TYR A 91 -2.40 -12.84 13.16
C TYR A 91 -3.73 -13.58 13.06
N LEU A 92 -4.52 -13.19 12.05
CA LEU A 92 -5.75 -13.87 11.67
C LEU A 92 -5.58 -14.40 10.24
N PRO A 93 -5.44 -15.72 10.06
CA PRO A 93 -5.14 -16.29 8.76
C PRO A 93 -6.31 -16.03 7.80
N ASN A 94 -6.01 -15.64 6.56
CA ASN A 94 -7.00 -15.37 5.52
C ASN A 94 -8.24 -14.58 5.99
N ALA A 95 -8.03 -13.58 6.84
CA ALA A 95 -9.09 -12.74 7.39
C ALA A 95 -9.64 -11.75 6.35
N GLY A 96 -8.86 -11.43 5.32
CA GLY A 96 -9.27 -10.45 4.33
C GLY A 96 -9.40 -9.02 4.89
N VAL A 97 -9.61 -8.09 3.97
CA VAL A 97 -9.84 -6.68 4.28
C VAL A 97 -11.03 -6.16 3.47
N ILE A 98 -11.64 -5.10 3.97
CA ILE A 98 -12.55 -4.26 3.18
C ILE A 98 -11.88 -2.91 2.97
N ALA A 99 -11.61 -2.58 1.71
CA ALA A 99 -11.28 -1.21 1.31
C ALA A 99 -12.58 -0.45 1.08
N LYS A 100 -12.80 0.66 1.77
CA LYS A 100 -14.06 1.40 1.73
C LYS A 100 -14.14 2.28 0.49
N ALA A 101 -15.33 2.41 -0.08
CA ALA A 101 -15.64 3.44 -1.05
C ALA A 101 -15.30 4.82 -0.48
N GLY A 102 -14.70 5.69 -1.29
CA GLY A 102 -14.25 7.00 -0.84
C GLY A 102 -13.32 7.68 -1.85
N GLU A 103 -12.30 8.38 -1.34
CA GLU A 103 -11.40 9.17 -2.18
C GLU A 103 -10.57 8.32 -3.17
N ILE A 104 -10.18 7.11 -2.75
CA ILE A 104 -9.39 6.19 -3.58
C ILE A 104 -10.31 5.20 -4.31
N ASN A 105 -11.12 4.44 -3.56
CA ASN A 105 -11.92 3.36 -4.15
C ASN A 105 -13.30 3.86 -4.59
N LYS A 106 -13.76 3.49 -5.79
CA LYS A 106 -15.10 3.88 -6.28
C LYS A 106 -16.23 3.13 -5.59
N ALA A 107 -15.94 1.93 -5.08
CA ALA A 107 -16.86 1.08 -4.33
C ALA A 107 -16.09 0.36 -3.24
N ASP A 108 -16.79 -0.28 -2.31
CA ASP A 108 -16.14 -1.18 -1.36
C ASP A 108 -15.42 -2.31 -2.13
N ARG A 109 -14.19 -2.65 -1.72
CA ARG A 109 -13.35 -3.68 -2.32
C ARG A 109 -13.05 -4.78 -1.32
N GLU A 110 -13.23 -6.02 -1.76
CA GLU A 110 -12.84 -7.22 -1.03
C GLU A 110 -11.43 -7.63 -1.46
N VAL A 111 -10.46 -7.51 -0.56
CA VAL A 111 -9.04 -7.72 -0.87
C VAL A 111 -8.48 -8.79 0.09
N PRO A 112 -7.54 -9.63 -0.36
CA PRO A 112 -6.90 -10.62 0.50
C PRO A 112 -6.07 -9.97 1.61
N TYR A 113 -5.99 -10.68 2.73
CA TYR A 113 -5.16 -10.34 3.88
C TYR A 113 -4.90 -11.59 4.71
N ASP A 114 -3.64 -11.88 4.98
CA ASP A 114 -3.18 -13.07 5.71
C ASP A 114 -2.04 -12.68 6.66
N GLY A 115 -2.38 -11.83 7.64
CA GLY A 115 -1.41 -11.22 8.56
C GLY A 115 -0.75 -9.97 7.98
N GLY A 116 -0.39 -9.03 8.86
CA GLY A 116 0.08 -7.72 8.47
C GLY A 116 0.17 -6.75 9.64
N ARG A 117 0.31 -5.46 9.31
CA ARG A 117 0.43 -4.34 10.25
C ARG A 117 -0.72 -3.36 10.11
N ALA A 118 -0.95 -2.60 11.18
CA ALA A 118 -1.78 -1.41 11.10
C ALA A 118 -0.98 -0.21 10.58
N VAL A 119 -1.68 0.72 9.94
CA VAL A 119 -1.17 2.03 9.54
C VAL A 119 -1.84 3.10 10.39
N GLU A 120 -1.05 3.82 11.17
CA GLU A 120 -1.49 4.96 11.95
C GLU A 120 -1.24 6.28 11.21
N GLY A 121 -2.11 7.25 11.45
CA GLY A 121 -2.05 8.56 10.81
C GLY A 121 -2.61 8.57 9.39
N GLY A 122 -2.54 9.72 8.72
CA GLY A 122 -3.20 9.93 7.43
C GLY A 122 -4.72 9.75 7.50
N THR A 123 -5.32 9.31 6.40
CA THR A 123 -6.74 8.95 6.28
C THR A 123 -6.83 7.47 5.94
N ALA A 124 -7.34 6.68 6.88
CA ALA A 124 -7.59 5.26 6.68
C ALA A 124 -8.66 5.05 5.61
N PHE A 125 -8.42 4.10 4.71
CA PHE A 125 -9.37 3.77 3.65
C PHE A 125 -9.55 2.27 3.43
N ALA A 126 -8.77 1.42 4.11
CA ALA A 126 -8.97 -0.01 4.07
C ALA A 126 -8.59 -0.68 5.40
N PHE A 127 -9.41 -1.65 5.81
CA PHE A 127 -9.42 -2.18 7.17
C PHE A 127 -9.37 -3.70 7.15
N GLN A 128 -8.50 -4.27 7.98
CA GLN A 128 -8.52 -5.69 8.29
C GLN A 128 -9.89 -6.07 8.87
N LEU A 129 -10.38 -7.26 8.53
CA LEU A 129 -11.57 -7.81 9.16
C LEU A 129 -11.22 -8.61 10.43
N ASP A 130 -12.04 -8.45 11.47
CA ASP A 130 -11.98 -9.26 12.68
C ASP A 130 -12.62 -10.66 12.47
N LYS A 131 -12.67 -11.46 13.54
CA LYS A 131 -13.24 -12.81 13.54
C LYS A 131 -14.72 -12.82 13.16
N GLU A 132 -15.44 -11.73 13.43
CA GLU A 132 -16.85 -11.55 13.09
C GLU A 132 -17.05 -10.96 11.68
N GLY A 133 -15.97 -10.62 10.96
CA GLY A 133 -16.02 -10.01 9.64
C GLY A 133 -16.31 -8.51 9.68
N ARG A 134 -16.05 -7.83 10.80
CA ARG A 134 -16.20 -6.37 10.94
C ARG A 134 -14.86 -5.67 10.73
N PRO A 135 -14.85 -4.44 10.20
CA PRO A 135 -13.64 -3.62 10.13
C PRO A 135 -13.00 -3.43 11.52
N ALA A 136 -11.72 -3.76 11.63
CA ALA A 136 -10.91 -3.58 12.82
C ALA A 136 -9.85 -2.49 12.56
N GLN A 137 -8.56 -2.82 12.62
CA GLN A 137 -7.48 -1.88 12.37
C GLN A 137 -7.33 -1.51 10.88
N PRO A 138 -6.94 -0.25 10.58
CA PRO A 138 -6.60 0.16 9.23
C PRO A 138 -5.31 -0.52 8.77
N PHE A 139 -5.35 -1.26 7.67
CA PHE A 139 -4.12 -1.76 7.03
C PHE A 139 -3.63 -0.82 5.93
N ALA A 140 -4.49 0.10 5.46
CA ALA A 140 -4.13 1.08 4.45
C ALA A 140 -4.60 2.49 4.81
N ALA A 141 -3.70 3.46 4.67
CA ALA A 141 -4.00 4.87 4.83
C ALA A 141 -3.31 5.70 3.75
N TYR A 142 -3.86 6.88 3.47
CA TYR A 142 -3.29 7.84 2.53
C TYR A 142 -3.08 9.23 3.15
N LYS A 143 -2.23 10.04 2.52
CA LYS A 143 -2.05 11.46 2.85
C LYS A 143 -1.85 12.25 1.57
N ARG A 144 -2.52 13.41 1.49
CA ARG A 144 -2.28 14.43 0.48
C ARG A 144 -1.53 15.60 1.12
N LEU A 145 -0.59 16.17 0.39
CA LEU A 145 0.13 17.38 0.72
C LEU A 145 -0.43 18.55 -0.12
N ASP A 146 -0.37 19.77 0.41
CA ASP A 146 -0.93 20.97 -0.24
C ASP A 146 -0.27 21.28 -1.59
N ASN A 147 0.98 20.84 -1.78
CA ASN A 147 1.74 20.97 -3.02
C ASN A 147 1.42 19.86 -4.06
N GLY A 148 0.43 19.01 -3.80
CA GLY A 148 0.03 17.91 -4.68
C GLY A 148 0.75 16.58 -4.43
N GLY A 149 1.72 16.53 -3.51
CA GLY A 149 2.36 15.28 -3.09
C GLY A 149 1.36 14.31 -2.48
N ARG A 150 1.57 13.01 -2.69
CA ARG A 150 0.64 11.96 -2.24
C ARG A 150 1.36 10.76 -1.66
N ILE A 151 0.78 10.14 -0.66
CA ILE A 151 1.33 8.96 -0.01
C ILE A 151 0.21 7.95 0.18
N VAL A 152 0.47 6.69 -0.15
CA VAL A 152 -0.31 5.53 0.27
C VAL A 152 0.62 4.55 0.96
N VAL A 153 0.23 4.09 2.13
CA VAL A 153 0.95 3.05 2.89
C VAL A 153 0.03 1.85 3.05
N LEU A 154 0.52 0.67 2.70
CA LEU A 154 -0.15 -0.62 2.89
C LEU A 154 0.69 -1.47 3.87
N GLY A 155 0.08 -1.92 4.97
CA GLY A 155 0.68 -2.81 5.97
C GLY A 155 0.64 -4.29 5.60
N GLU A 156 0.37 -4.61 4.34
CA GLU A 156 0.25 -5.97 3.79
C GLU A 156 0.47 -5.91 2.25
N GLY A 157 1.07 -6.96 1.66
CA GLY A 157 1.51 -6.98 0.27
C GLY A 157 0.70 -7.83 -0.74
N MET A 158 -0.19 -8.72 -0.32
CA MET A 158 -0.95 -9.66 -1.16
C MET A 158 -1.76 -8.95 -2.25
N ALA A 159 -2.41 -7.84 -1.93
CA ALA A 159 -3.13 -7.03 -2.91
C ALA A 159 -2.21 -6.57 -4.04
N SER A 160 -0.99 -6.15 -3.67
CA SER A 160 0.03 -5.68 -4.61
C SER A 160 0.66 -6.80 -5.45
N LEU A 161 0.49 -8.04 -5.01
CA LEU A 161 0.84 -9.27 -5.73
C LEU A 161 -0.32 -9.82 -6.57
N PHE A 162 -1.48 -9.15 -6.59
CA PHE A 162 -2.69 -9.58 -7.31
C PHE A 162 -3.20 -10.95 -6.85
N LEU A 163 -3.03 -11.25 -5.55
CA LEU A 163 -3.59 -12.45 -4.95
C LEU A 163 -5.08 -12.28 -4.63
N GLY A 164 -5.70 -13.35 -4.14
CA GLY A 164 -7.13 -13.42 -3.86
C GLY A 164 -7.91 -14.07 -5.00
N ASP A 165 -8.95 -14.81 -4.66
CA ASP A 165 -9.85 -15.48 -5.59
C ASP A 165 -11.32 -15.17 -5.25
N PRO A 166 -12.19 -14.98 -6.26
CA PRO A 166 -13.64 -14.83 -6.04
C PRO A 166 -14.30 -15.98 -5.29
N ASN A 167 -13.72 -17.18 -5.35
CA ASN A 167 -14.20 -18.38 -4.65
C ASN A 167 -13.45 -18.64 -3.33
N GLY A 168 -12.50 -17.78 -2.96
CA GLY A 168 -11.86 -17.85 -1.65
C GLY A 168 -12.88 -17.67 -0.53
N VAL A 169 -12.58 -18.21 0.64
CA VAL A 169 -13.47 -18.12 1.82
C VAL A 169 -12.70 -17.54 2.98
N ARG A 170 -13.18 -16.43 3.53
CA ARG A 170 -12.60 -15.80 4.71
C ARG A 170 -12.61 -16.77 5.88
N LEU A 171 -11.55 -16.78 6.68
CA LEU A 171 -11.54 -17.49 7.96
C LEU A 171 -11.89 -16.53 9.11
N SER A 172 -12.67 -17.01 10.07
CA SER A 172 -13.05 -16.29 11.30
C SER A 172 -12.08 -16.57 12.46
N GLY A 173 -10.82 -16.89 12.15
CA GLY A 173 -9.85 -17.45 13.09
C GLY A 173 -9.89 -18.99 13.15
N GLY A 174 -8.83 -19.58 13.71
CA GLY A 174 -8.64 -21.04 13.77
C GLY A 174 -7.29 -21.49 13.19
N PRO A 175 -7.02 -22.80 13.15
CA PRO A 175 -5.79 -23.31 12.56
C PRO A 175 -5.70 -22.93 11.08
N ASN A 176 -4.47 -22.69 10.61
CA ASN A 176 -4.22 -22.36 9.21
C ASN A 176 -4.62 -23.55 8.34
N THR A 177 -5.84 -23.48 7.79
CA THR A 177 -6.39 -24.52 6.93
C THR A 177 -6.06 -24.09 5.50
N PRO A 178 -5.41 -24.95 4.68
CA PRO A 178 -5.14 -24.61 3.30
C PRO A 178 -6.43 -24.21 2.59
N THR A 179 -6.54 -22.93 2.25
CA THR A 179 -7.70 -22.35 1.60
C THR A 179 -7.22 -21.35 0.56
N THR A 180 -8.04 -21.17 -0.47
CA THR A 180 -7.80 -20.10 -1.42
C THR A 180 -8.02 -18.76 -0.71
N TYR A 181 -7.08 -17.84 -0.88
CA TYR A 181 -7.17 -16.52 -0.27
C TYR A 181 -8.45 -15.80 -0.72
N TRP A 182 -9.22 -15.30 0.25
CA TRP A 182 -10.44 -14.56 -0.03
C TRP A 182 -10.12 -13.16 -0.55
N GLY A 183 -11.03 -12.61 -1.36
CA GLY A 183 -10.91 -11.27 -1.94
C GLY A 183 -10.76 -11.34 -3.45
N LYS A 184 -11.56 -10.56 -4.17
CA LYS A 184 -11.68 -10.61 -5.64
C LYS A 184 -11.17 -9.35 -6.33
N ASP A 185 -10.90 -8.30 -5.55
CA ASP A 185 -10.75 -6.94 -6.08
C ASP A 185 -9.31 -6.43 -6.12
N SER A 186 -8.30 -7.25 -5.85
CA SER A 186 -6.89 -6.81 -5.79
C SER A 186 -6.44 -5.99 -7.02
N ALA A 187 -6.80 -6.43 -8.23
CA ALA A 187 -6.45 -5.70 -9.45
C ALA A 187 -7.13 -4.33 -9.53
N ILE A 188 -8.42 -4.26 -9.18
CA ILE A 188 -9.20 -3.02 -9.20
C ILE A 188 -8.71 -2.06 -8.10
N PHE A 189 -8.48 -2.58 -6.90
CA PHE A 189 -7.93 -1.84 -5.78
C PHE A 189 -6.57 -1.21 -6.12
N MET A 190 -5.64 -2.00 -6.66
CA MET A 190 -4.31 -1.48 -7.04
C MET A 190 -4.38 -0.49 -8.20
N GLU A 191 -5.29 -0.67 -9.16
CA GLU A 191 -5.56 0.32 -10.21
C GLU A 191 -6.05 1.65 -9.62
N GLU A 192 -7.03 1.62 -8.72
CA GLU A 192 -7.61 2.81 -8.08
C GLU A 192 -6.56 3.55 -7.22
N VAL A 193 -5.73 2.82 -6.48
CA VAL A 193 -4.58 3.37 -5.74
C VAL A 193 -3.61 4.09 -6.68
N LEU A 194 -3.24 3.47 -7.81
CA LEU A 194 -2.30 4.07 -8.76
C LEU A 194 -2.90 5.27 -9.52
N VAL A 195 -4.17 5.20 -9.88
CA VAL A 195 -4.91 6.35 -10.45
C VAL A 195 -4.87 7.53 -9.48
N TRP A 196 -5.15 7.29 -8.19
CA TRP A 196 -5.13 8.35 -7.19
C TRP A 196 -3.72 8.93 -7.00
N LEU A 197 -2.70 8.09 -6.88
CA LEU A 197 -1.29 8.51 -6.76
C LEU A 197 -0.83 9.31 -7.98
N SER A 198 -1.18 8.88 -9.19
CA SER A 198 -0.79 9.57 -10.43
C SER A 198 -1.36 10.98 -10.57
N GLY A 199 -2.43 11.30 -9.83
CA GLY A 199 -3.14 12.57 -9.92
C GLY A 199 -3.99 12.73 -11.15
N GLN A 200 -4.27 11.64 -11.86
CA GLN A 200 -5.12 11.64 -13.05
C GLN A 200 -6.63 11.76 -12.75
N LEU A 201 -7.05 11.97 -11.50
CA LEU A 201 -8.44 12.24 -11.16
C LEU A 201 -8.85 13.66 -11.60
N GLY A 202 -9.34 13.79 -12.84
CA GLY A 202 -10.07 15.00 -13.28
C GLY A 202 -9.92 15.47 -14.73
N ARG A 203 -9.50 14.65 -15.71
CA ARG A 203 -9.58 15.06 -17.14
C ARG A 203 -10.82 14.59 -17.90
N ASP A 204 -11.70 13.82 -17.27
CA ASP A 204 -12.95 13.34 -17.89
C ASP A 204 -14.19 13.95 -17.21
N ARG A 205 -14.18 15.27 -17.01
CA ARG A 205 -15.41 16.06 -16.86
C ARG A 205 -15.47 17.15 -17.91
N PHE A 206 -15.80 16.75 -19.14
CA PHE A 206 -16.49 17.56 -20.14
C PHE A 206 -17.48 16.66 -20.86
#